data_AF-A0A2C5YS25-F1
#
_entry.id   AF-A0A2C5YS25-F1
#
_cell.length_a   1.000
_cell.length_b   1.000
_cell.length_c   1.000
_cell.angle_alpha   90.00
_cell.angle_beta   90.00
_cell.angle_gamma   90.00
#
_symmetry.space_group_name_H-M   'P 1'
#
loop_
_entity.id
_entity.type
_entity.pdbx_description
1 polymer ?
#
loop_
_entity_poly.entity_id
_entity_poly.type
_entity_poly.pdbx_seq_one_letter_code
_entity_poly.pdbx_strand_id
1 'polypeptide(L)'
;MRTYEDTFSGQRIFPGKGKIYVRGDSKVFRFQNGKSESLFLQRKNPRRIAWTEVAKKRTRRTVKAQRAIVGASLDVIKERRSMRPEARSAARAQAIKESKEKKQAAQAAKKAEKAKNAAQAAKGQTQRNISKQGAKGAPVKVKKPPVVLSCDISDWVWTREGCVHETLAWRAASVLGCRIQVQEKKNNIMTMLATCLAQRREVRDEVDDGLLGIQSYRL
;
A
#
# COMPACT_ATOMS: atom_id res chain seq x y z
N MET A 1 48.90 9.10 -18.71
CA MET A 1 48.02 10.26 -18.91
C MET A 1 47.05 10.39 -17.75
N ARG A 2 46.82 11.60 -17.22
CA ARG A 2 46.01 11.79 -15.99
C ARG A 2 44.51 11.79 -16.32
N THR A 3 43.73 11.04 -15.54
CA THR A 3 42.26 11.06 -15.58
C THR A 3 41.75 12.06 -14.55
N TYR A 4 40.74 12.85 -14.92
CA TYR A 4 40.09 13.81 -14.03
C TYR A 4 38.70 13.31 -13.61
N GLU A 5 38.09 13.93 -12.60
CA GLU A 5 36.71 13.65 -12.21
C GLU A 5 35.80 14.81 -12.58
N ASP A 6 34.60 14.50 -13.08
CA ASP A 6 33.55 15.47 -13.34
C ASP A 6 33.01 16.03 -12.03
N THR A 7 33.04 17.35 -11.87
CA THR A 7 32.61 18.03 -10.65
C THR A 7 31.12 17.87 -10.36
N PHE A 8 30.28 17.69 -11.38
CA PHE A 8 28.84 17.54 -11.21
C PHE A 8 28.43 16.08 -11.00
N SER A 9 28.89 15.20 -11.89
CA SER A 9 28.43 13.81 -11.92
C SER A 9 29.33 12.83 -11.17
N GLY A 10 30.61 13.16 -10.95
CA GLY A 10 31.62 12.26 -10.42
C GLY A 10 32.11 11.20 -11.42
N GLN A 11 31.78 11.33 -12.70
CA GLN A 11 32.28 10.43 -13.74
C GLN A 11 33.75 10.71 -14.08
N ARG A 12 34.48 9.67 -14.51
CA ARG A 12 35.87 9.78 -14.93
C ARG A 12 35.98 10.44 -16.30
N ILE A 13 36.81 11.48 -16.39
CA ILE A 13 37.12 12.23 -17.60
C ILE A 13 38.47 11.77 -18.13
N PHE A 14 38.42 11.11 -19.28
CA PHE A 14 39.58 10.72 -20.06
C PHE A 14 40.08 11.90 -20.91
N PRO A 15 41.37 11.91 -21.27
CA PRO A 15 41.90 12.93 -22.17
C PRO A 15 41.12 13.01 -23.49
N GLY A 16 40.96 14.22 -24.03
CA GLY A 16 40.19 14.47 -25.25
C GLY A 16 38.66 14.43 -25.07
N LYS A 17 38.16 14.31 -23.83
CA LYS A 17 36.73 14.38 -23.52
C LYS A 17 36.40 15.59 -22.65
N GLY A 18 35.18 16.09 -22.83
CA GLY A 18 34.59 17.08 -21.95
C GLY A 18 35.04 18.52 -22.23
N LYS A 19 34.77 19.39 -21.25
CA LYS A 19 35.10 20.81 -21.27
C LYS A 19 35.52 21.29 -19.88
N ILE A 20 36.29 22.36 -19.86
CA ILE A 20 36.70 23.04 -18.63
C ILE A 20 35.98 24.38 -18.58
N TYR A 21 35.25 24.62 -17.49
CA TYR A 21 34.59 25.88 -17.21
C TYR A 21 35.28 26.56 -16.04
N VAL A 22 35.83 27.75 -16.26
CA VAL A 22 36.44 28.57 -15.22
C VAL A 22 35.45 29.67 -14.85
N ARG A 23 35.05 29.72 -13.59
CA ARG A 23 34.19 30.80 -13.06
C ARG A 23 35.06 32.02 -12.71
N GLY A 24 34.46 33.21 -12.65
CA GLY A 24 35.14 34.44 -12.19
C GLY A 24 35.86 34.30 -10.84
N ASP A 25 35.36 33.46 -9.94
CA ASP A 25 36.02 33.10 -8.66
C ASP A 25 37.30 32.26 -8.82
N SER A 26 37.84 32.11 -10.04
CA SER A 26 38.98 31.23 -10.41
C SER A 26 38.76 29.73 -10.14
N LYS A 27 37.52 29.33 -9.82
CA LYS A 27 37.19 27.91 -9.62
C LYS A 27 37.08 27.19 -10.95
N VAL A 28 37.82 26.10 -11.08
CA VAL A 28 37.86 25.26 -12.28
C VAL A 28 36.88 24.09 -12.12
N PHE A 29 35.87 24.07 -12.98
CA PHE A 29 34.92 22.97 -13.09
C PHE A 29 35.25 22.15 -14.33
N ARG A 30 35.29 20.83 -14.19
CA ARG A 30 35.53 19.90 -15.31
C ARG A 30 34.26 19.12 -15.55
N PHE A 31 33.79 19.08 -16.79
CA PHE A 31 32.56 18.38 -17.18
C PHE A 31 32.87 17.33 -18.23
N GLN A 32 32.29 16.13 -18.10
CA GLN A 32 32.44 15.08 -19.11
C GLN A 32 31.57 15.34 -20.35
N ASN A 33 30.34 15.81 -20.15
CA ASN A 33 29.32 15.95 -21.18
C ASN A 33 28.64 17.33 -21.14
N GLY A 34 27.96 17.74 -22.23
CA GLY A 34 27.12 18.95 -22.24
C GLY A 34 25.93 18.86 -21.26
N LYS A 35 25.49 17.64 -20.91
CA LYS A 35 24.43 17.42 -19.91
C LYS A 35 24.83 17.89 -18.51
N SER A 36 26.04 17.56 -18.05
CA SER A 36 26.56 17.99 -16.74
C SER A 36 26.79 19.48 -16.69
N GLU A 37 27.28 20.07 -17.79
CA GLU A 37 27.48 21.52 -17.93
C GLU A 37 26.14 22.27 -17.87
N SER A 38 25.15 21.87 -18.66
CA SER A 38 23.84 22.51 -18.69
C SER A 38 23.15 22.47 -17.33
N LEU A 39 23.18 21.32 -16.63
CA LEU A 39 22.60 21.21 -15.29
C LEU A 39 23.31 22.07 -14.25
N PHE A 40 24.64 22.24 -14.39
CA PHE A 40 25.42 23.12 -13.54
C PHE A 40 25.08 24.60 -13.77
N LEU A 41 24.96 25.02 -15.03
CA LEU A 41 24.56 26.39 -15.39
C LEU A 41 23.12 26.71 -14.96
N GLN A 42 22.22 25.74 -15.05
CA GLN A 42 20.87 25.80 -14.48
C GLN A 42 20.84 25.79 -12.93
N ARG A 43 22.01 25.79 -12.28
CA ARG A 43 22.17 25.78 -10.81
C ARG A 43 21.45 24.60 -10.13
N LYS A 44 21.34 23.45 -10.81
CA LYS A 44 20.74 22.25 -10.21
C LYS A 44 21.71 21.64 -9.19
N ASN A 45 21.16 21.18 -8.07
CA ASN A 45 21.96 20.54 -7.03
C ASN A 45 22.21 19.06 -7.40
N PRO A 46 23.46 18.61 -7.56
CA PRO A 46 23.77 17.22 -7.94
C PRO A 46 23.22 16.20 -6.93
N ARG A 47 23.07 16.57 -5.65
CA ARG A 47 22.51 15.70 -4.59
C ARG A 47 21.06 15.30 -4.82
N ARG A 48 20.32 16.05 -5.65
CA ARG A 48 18.92 15.76 -6.01
C ARG A 48 18.80 14.95 -7.31
N ILE A 49 19.89 14.82 -8.06
CA ILE A 49 19.90 14.16 -9.36
C ILE A 49 20.39 12.71 -9.20
N ALA A 50 19.46 11.76 -9.32
CA ALA A 50 19.66 10.36 -8.93
C ALA A 50 20.82 9.64 -9.64
N TRP A 51 21.14 10.00 -10.88
CA TRP A 51 22.19 9.33 -11.65
C TRP A 51 23.61 9.77 -11.28
N THR A 52 23.77 10.86 -10.51
CA THR A 52 25.09 11.35 -10.09
C THR A 52 25.68 10.48 -8.99
N GLU A 53 27.01 10.35 -8.96
CA GLU A 53 27.71 9.59 -7.92
C GLU A 53 27.49 10.19 -6.52
N VAL A 54 27.34 11.51 -6.43
CA VAL A 54 27.05 12.22 -5.17
C VAL A 54 25.69 11.80 -4.61
N ALA A 55 24.66 11.68 -5.45
CA ALA A 55 23.35 11.24 -5.01
C ALA A 55 23.35 9.76 -4.58
N LYS A 56 24.05 8.89 -5.32
CA LYS A 56 24.18 7.46 -4.98
C LYS A 56 24.88 7.25 -3.64
N LYS A 57 25.93 8.01 -3.33
CA LYS A 57 26.62 7.96 -2.04
C LYS A 57 25.69 8.32 -0.87
N ARG A 58 24.80 9.29 -1.06
CA ARG A 58 23.81 9.70 -0.04
C ARG A 58 22.76 8.62 0.22
N THR A 59 22.29 7.93 -0.82
CA THR A 59 21.15 7.00 -0.71
C THR A 59 21.53 5.59 -0.28
N ARG A 60 22.82 5.31 -0.03
CA ARG A 60 23.27 4.00 0.45
C ARG A 60 22.64 3.70 1.83
N ARG A 61 21.58 2.89 1.82
CA ARG A 61 20.93 2.41 3.04
C ARG A 61 21.79 1.32 3.66
N THR A 62 22.25 1.55 4.88
CA THR A 62 22.88 0.49 5.68
C THR A 62 21.80 -0.43 6.22
N VAL A 63 21.82 -1.71 5.83
CA VAL A 63 20.98 -2.72 6.45
C VAL A 63 21.52 -2.98 7.84
N LYS A 64 20.71 -2.74 8.88
CA LYS A 64 21.10 -3.00 10.27
C LYS A 64 21.01 -4.51 10.53
N ALA A 65 22.00 -5.05 11.23
CA ALA A 65 21.94 -6.42 11.73
C ALA A 65 20.79 -6.59 12.74
N GLN A 66 20.24 -7.80 12.83
CA GLN A 66 19.20 -8.12 13.79
C GLN A 66 19.77 -8.09 15.22
N ARG A 67 19.03 -7.49 16.17
CA ARG A 67 19.39 -7.44 17.60
C ARG A 67 18.59 -8.45 18.41
N ALA A 68 19.14 -8.89 19.54
CA ALA A 68 18.44 -9.72 20.51
C ALA A 68 17.20 -8.98 21.05
N ILE A 69 16.17 -9.72 21.41
CA ILE A 69 14.94 -9.18 22.00
C ILE A 69 14.86 -9.74 23.43
N VAL A 70 14.46 -8.93 24.42
CA VAL A 70 14.31 -9.39 25.80
C VAL A 70 13.36 -10.60 25.83
N GLY A 71 13.83 -11.73 26.35
CA GLY A 71 13.09 -13.01 26.38
C GLY A 71 13.44 -14.03 25.28
N ALA A 72 14.26 -13.67 24.27
CA ALA A 72 14.79 -14.64 23.31
C ALA A 72 16.17 -14.21 22.79
N SER A 73 17.17 -15.09 22.93
CA SER A 73 18.50 -14.88 22.36
C SER A 73 18.44 -14.85 20.83
N LEU A 74 19.44 -14.23 20.20
CA LEU A 74 19.52 -14.09 18.74
C LEU A 74 19.49 -15.43 18.01
N ASP A 75 20.07 -16.47 18.61
CA ASP A 75 20.23 -17.77 17.97
C ASP A 75 18.92 -18.56 17.97
N VAL A 76 18.14 -18.50 19.06
CA VAL A 76 16.78 -19.05 19.10
C VAL A 76 15.86 -18.40 18.05
N ILE A 77 16.02 -17.08 17.81
CA ILE A 77 15.24 -16.37 16.77
C ILE A 77 15.64 -16.83 15.37
N LYS A 78 16.93 -17.04 15.11
CA LYS A 78 17.41 -17.53 13.81
C LYS A 78 16.92 -18.95 13.53
N GLU A 79 17.02 -19.84 14.52
CA GLU A 79 16.56 -21.23 14.41
C GLU A 79 15.05 -21.32 14.16
N ARG A 80 14.25 -20.54 14.89
CA ARG A 80 12.80 -20.51 14.64
C ARG A 80 12.44 -19.95 13.25
N ARG A 81 13.27 -19.05 12.70
CA ARG A 81 13.08 -18.50 11.35
C ARG A 81 13.57 -19.43 10.26
N SER A 82 14.62 -20.21 10.50
CA SER A 82 15.19 -21.15 9.53
C SER A 82 14.34 -22.42 9.35
N MET A 83 13.41 -22.71 10.27
CA MET A 83 12.48 -23.83 10.11
C MET A 83 11.74 -23.78 8.76
N ARG A 84 11.82 -24.88 8.00
CA ARG A 84 11.16 -25.03 6.70
C ARG A 84 9.65 -24.81 6.80
N PRO A 85 9.00 -24.26 5.76
CA PRO A 85 7.57 -23.99 5.77
C PRO A 85 6.69 -25.24 5.98
N GLU A 86 7.17 -26.42 5.58
CA GLU A 86 6.50 -27.71 5.78
C GLU A 86 6.44 -28.14 7.25
N ALA A 87 7.54 -27.95 8.01
CA ALA A 87 7.54 -28.20 9.45
C ALA A 87 6.59 -27.23 10.19
N ARG A 88 6.49 -25.97 9.70
CA ARG A 88 5.56 -24.98 10.24
C ARG A 88 4.10 -25.31 9.95
N SER A 89 3.77 -25.86 8.77
CA SER A 89 2.40 -26.24 8.43
C SER A 89 1.95 -27.49 9.18
N ALA A 90 2.83 -28.47 9.39
CA ALA A 90 2.56 -29.66 10.20
C ALA A 90 2.24 -29.31 11.66
N ALA A 91 3.07 -28.47 12.29
CA ALA A 91 2.82 -28.00 13.66
C ALA A 91 1.50 -27.21 13.79
N ARG A 92 1.15 -26.40 12.77
CA ARG A 92 -0.15 -25.71 12.72
C ARG A 92 -1.31 -26.70 12.61
N ALA A 93 -1.18 -27.73 11.77
CA ALA A 93 -2.22 -28.74 11.58
C ALA A 93 -2.45 -29.54 12.87
N GLN A 94 -1.41 -29.91 13.60
CA GLN A 94 -1.49 -30.57 14.90
C GLN A 94 -2.21 -29.68 15.93
N ALA A 95 -1.79 -28.43 16.07
CA ALA A 95 -2.44 -27.48 16.98
C ALA A 95 -3.94 -27.24 16.65
N ILE A 96 -4.30 -27.24 15.37
CA ILE A 96 -5.70 -27.12 14.92
C ILE A 96 -6.49 -28.38 15.30
N LYS A 97 -5.92 -29.58 15.15
CA LYS A 97 -6.58 -30.84 15.54
C LYS A 97 -6.85 -30.88 17.04
N GLU A 98 -5.83 -30.62 17.86
CA GLU A 98 -5.97 -30.55 19.32
C GLU A 98 -7.00 -29.49 19.75
N SER A 99 -7.03 -28.35 19.07
CA SER A 99 -8.01 -27.29 19.36
C SER A 99 -9.44 -27.69 18.98
N LYS A 100 -9.61 -28.47 17.90
CA LYS A 100 -10.91 -29.01 17.49
C LYS A 100 -11.38 -30.09 18.46
N GLU A 101 -10.49 -30.98 18.89
CA GLU A 101 -10.79 -32.03 19.87
C GLU A 101 -11.17 -31.43 21.22
N LYS A 102 -10.42 -30.44 21.72
CA LYS A 102 -10.77 -29.70 22.96
C LYS A 102 -12.13 -29.01 22.85
N LYS A 103 -12.47 -28.45 21.68
CA LYS A 103 -13.79 -27.84 21.43
C LYS A 103 -14.91 -28.89 21.38
N GLN A 104 -14.68 -30.04 20.74
CA GLN A 104 -15.66 -31.13 20.70
C GLN A 104 -15.90 -31.72 22.09
N ALA A 105 -14.84 -31.94 22.88
CA ALA A 105 -14.95 -32.38 24.27
C ALA A 105 -15.71 -31.35 25.14
N ALA A 106 -15.40 -30.05 25.00
CA ALA A 106 -16.14 -29.00 25.70
C ALA A 106 -17.61 -28.89 25.25
N GLN A 107 -17.91 -29.15 23.97
CA GLN A 107 -19.29 -29.19 23.47
C GLN A 107 -20.04 -30.44 23.95
N ALA A 108 -19.39 -31.59 24.02
CA ALA A 108 -19.96 -32.82 24.57
C ALA A 108 -20.25 -32.67 26.06
N ALA A 109 -19.33 -32.10 26.84
CA ALA A 109 -19.56 -31.75 28.25
C ALA A 109 -20.72 -30.78 28.41
N LYS A 110 -20.79 -29.71 27.59
CA LYS A 110 -21.93 -28.75 27.61
C LYS A 110 -23.27 -29.39 27.22
N LYS A 111 -23.27 -30.39 26.32
CA LYS A 111 -24.49 -31.12 25.94
C LYS A 111 -24.92 -32.11 27.04
N ALA A 112 -23.97 -32.77 27.70
CA ALA A 112 -24.24 -33.65 28.82
C ALA A 112 -24.80 -32.88 30.04
N GLU A 113 -24.24 -31.71 30.35
CA GLU A 113 -24.75 -30.84 31.42
C GLU A 113 -26.14 -30.27 31.09
N LYS A 114 -26.40 -29.90 29.81
CA LYS A 114 -27.75 -29.51 29.37
C LYS A 114 -28.76 -30.65 29.46
N ALA A 115 -28.36 -31.89 29.16
CA ALA A 115 -29.22 -33.07 29.26
C ALA A 115 -29.52 -33.43 30.73
N LYS A 116 -28.55 -33.28 31.64
CA LYS A 116 -28.76 -33.44 33.09
C LYS A 116 -29.68 -32.36 33.65
N ASN A 117 -29.51 -31.10 33.24
CA ASN A 117 -30.39 -30.01 33.65
C ASN A 117 -31.82 -30.18 33.10
N ALA A 118 -31.98 -30.71 31.87
CA ALA A 118 -33.28 -31.03 31.30
C ALA A 118 -33.95 -32.25 32.00
N ALA A 119 -33.18 -33.25 32.41
CA ALA A 119 -33.67 -34.39 33.18
C ALA A 119 -34.04 -34.04 34.63
N GLN A 120 -33.32 -33.09 35.25
CA GLN A 120 -33.69 -32.52 36.55
C GLN A 120 -34.95 -31.65 36.45
N ALA A 121 -35.13 -30.91 35.35
CA ALA A 121 -36.37 -30.17 35.07
C ALA A 121 -37.59 -31.09 34.80
N ALA A 122 -37.38 -32.37 34.52
CA ALA A 122 -38.45 -33.36 34.33
C ALA A 122 -38.87 -34.09 35.62
N LYS A 123 -38.15 -33.94 36.74
CA LYS A 123 -38.42 -34.62 38.02
C LYS A 123 -38.83 -33.70 39.17
N GLY A 124 -39.10 -32.41 38.94
CA GLY A 124 -39.58 -31.50 39.98
C GLY A 124 -40.46 -30.40 39.43
N GLN A 125 -41.66 -30.24 40.02
CA GLN A 125 -42.62 -29.17 39.76
C GLN A 125 -41.93 -27.80 39.73
N THR A 126 -41.97 -27.07 38.62
CA THR A 126 -42.12 -25.61 38.67
C THR A 126 -42.65 -25.05 37.35
N GLN A 127 -43.58 -24.11 37.49
CA GLN A 127 -44.29 -23.36 36.46
C GLN A 127 -43.46 -22.96 35.24
N ARG A 128 -44.02 -23.29 34.08
CA ARG A 128 -43.75 -22.65 32.80
C ARG A 128 -44.25 -21.20 32.87
N ASN A 129 -43.43 -20.27 33.37
CA ASN A 129 -43.65 -18.85 33.13
C ASN A 129 -43.16 -18.52 31.72
N ILE A 130 -44.07 -18.68 30.75
CA ILE A 130 -43.94 -18.06 29.42
C ILE A 130 -44.06 -16.56 29.64
N SER A 131 -42.95 -15.86 29.82
CA SER A 131 -42.95 -14.41 29.75
C SER A 131 -43.25 -13.99 28.32
N LYS A 132 -44.32 -13.21 28.19
CA LYS A 132 -44.93 -12.59 27.01
C LYS A 132 -43.97 -11.60 26.31
N GLN A 133 -42.82 -12.10 25.86
CA GLN A 133 -41.76 -11.32 25.21
C GLN A 133 -41.27 -12.05 23.95
N GLY A 134 -42.20 -12.67 23.24
CA GLY A 134 -42.03 -13.29 21.92
C GLY A 134 -42.65 -12.48 20.78
N ALA A 135 -42.83 -11.17 20.96
CA ALA A 135 -43.39 -10.30 19.91
C ALA A 135 -42.81 -8.87 20.02
N LYS A 136 -41.53 -8.72 19.70
CA LYS A 136 -41.00 -7.46 19.16
C LYS A 136 -40.27 -7.81 17.87
N GLY A 137 -40.78 -7.21 16.80
CA GLY A 137 -40.55 -7.62 15.42
C GLY A 137 -39.08 -7.60 14.99
N ALA A 138 -38.83 -8.33 13.92
CA ALA A 138 -37.60 -8.27 13.15
C ALA A 138 -37.26 -6.81 12.81
N PRO A 139 -35.99 -6.37 12.94
CA PRO A 139 -35.59 -5.08 12.40
C PRO A 139 -35.67 -5.15 10.87
N VAL A 140 -36.62 -4.41 10.31
CA VAL A 140 -36.74 -4.20 8.86
C VAL A 140 -35.42 -3.57 8.38
N LYS A 141 -34.77 -4.22 7.40
CA LYS A 141 -33.66 -3.62 6.66
C LYS A 141 -34.19 -2.43 5.86
N VAL A 142 -33.95 -1.22 6.36
CA VAL A 142 -34.12 0.01 5.58
C VAL A 142 -33.07 -0.01 4.47
N LYS A 143 -33.50 -0.18 3.21
CA LYS A 143 -32.67 0.13 2.05
C LYS A 143 -32.48 1.65 2.03
N LYS A 144 -31.26 2.12 2.26
CA LYS A 144 -30.87 3.51 2.00
C LYS A 144 -31.09 3.80 0.50
N PRO A 145 -31.82 4.86 0.10
CA PRO A 145 -31.81 5.30 -1.29
C PRO A 145 -30.40 5.76 -1.68
N PRO A 146 -30.03 5.69 -2.97
CA PRO A 146 -28.71 6.13 -3.42
C PRO A 146 -28.57 7.62 -3.10
N VAL A 147 -27.57 7.94 -2.30
CA VAL A 147 -27.16 9.31 -2.06
C VAL A 147 -26.54 9.79 -3.37
N VAL A 148 -27.31 10.57 -4.12
CA VAL A 148 -26.77 11.44 -5.17
C VAL A 148 -25.79 12.39 -4.47
N LEU A 149 -24.49 12.14 -4.66
CA LEU A 149 -23.50 13.20 -4.45
C LEU A 149 -23.64 14.13 -5.66
N SER A 150 -24.37 15.23 -5.49
CA SER A 150 -24.05 16.43 -6.24
C SER A 150 -22.63 16.82 -5.86
N CYS A 151 -21.73 16.73 -6.84
CA CYS A 151 -20.41 17.29 -6.75
C CYS A 151 -20.56 18.76 -7.17
N ASP A 152 -20.95 19.62 -6.24
CA ASP A 152 -20.82 21.07 -6.43
C ASP A 152 -19.34 21.41 -6.39
N ILE A 153 -18.78 21.57 -7.60
CA ILE A 153 -17.48 22.17 -7.86
C ILE A 153 -17.63 23.67 -7.61
N SER A 154 -17.60 24.08 -6.35
CA SER A 154 -17.40 25.47 -5.92
C SER A 154 -16.98 25.42 -4.45
N ASP A 155 -15.92 26.14 -4.10
CA ASP A 155 -15.35 26.28 -2.74
C ASP A 155 -14.28 25.31 -2.27
N TRP A 156 -13.22 25.11 -3.07
CA TRP A 156 -11.88 24.92 -2.49
C TRP A 156 -10.92 25.98 -3.03
N VAL A 157 -10.98 27.16 -2.40
CA VAL A 157 -9.93 28.17 -2.42
C VAL A 157 -8.71 27.62 -1.71
N TRP A 158 -7.57 27.68 -2.40
CA TRP A 158 -6.27 27.25 -1.92
C TRP A 158 -5.76 28.23 -0.85
N THR A 159 -5.60 27.79 0.39
CA THR A 159 -4.72 28.46 1.35
C THR A 159 -3.80 27.48 2.05
N ARG A 160 -2.67 28.06 2.44
CA ARG A 160 -1.33 27.51 2.58
C ARG A 160 -0.95 27.77 4.02
N GLU A 161 -0.89 26.76 4.88
CA GLU A 161 -0.17 26.75 6.17
C GLU A 161 -0.45 25.43 6.92
N GLY A 162 0.54 24.91 7.64
CA GLY A 162 0.45 23.63 8.37
C GLY A 162 0.42 23.79 9.89
N CYS A 163 -0.04 22.73 10.58
CA CYS A 163 0.23 22.37 11.98
C CYS A 163 -0.40 20.97 12.19
N VAL A 164 0.30 19.88 12.54
CA VAL A 164 0.95 19.50 13.81
C VAL A 164 0.01 19.56 15.02
N HIS A 165 -0.13 18.39 15.67
CA HIS A 165 -0.89 18.04 16.89
C HIS A 165 -2.40 17.78 16.76
N GLU A 166 -2.79 16.51 16.62
CA GLU A 166 -3.45 15.79 17.73
C GLU A 166 -3.33 14.28 17.53
N THR A 167 -2.62 13.64 18.45
CA THR A 167 -2.66 12.20 18.64
C THR A 167 -3.86 11.89 19.54
N LEU A 168 -4.38 10.66 19.44
CA LEU A 168 -5.27 9.96 20.41
C LEU A 168 -6.78 9.91 20.10
N ALA A 169 -7.19 9.33 18.97
CA ALA A 169 -8.55 8.75 18.88
C ALA A 169 -8.76 7.58 17.89
N TRP A 170 -7.76 7.16 17.10
CA TRP A 170 -7.99 6.20 16.00
C TRP A 170 -7.22 4.88 16.13
N ARG A 171 -7.05 4.39 17.36
CA ARG A 171 -6.30 3.14 17.63
C ARG A 171 -7.13 1.87 17.82
N ALA A 172 -8.45 1.88 17.58
CA ALA A 172 -9.28 0.71 17.93
C ALA A 172 -10.26 0.16 16.87
N ALA A 173 -10.36 0.72 15.66
CA ALA A 173 -11.23 0.12 14.64
C ALA A 173 -10.66 0.28 13.22
N SER A 174 -10.73 -0.81 12.43
CA SER A 174 -10.72 -0.80 10.96
C SER A 174 -9.39 -0.95 10.18
N VAL A 175 -8.42 -1.75 10.64
CA VAL A 175 -7.19 -2.03 9.84
C VAL A 175 -7.37 -3.14 8.78
N LEU A 176 -8.46 -3.92 8.78
CA LEU A 176 -8.75 -4.89 7.69
C LEU A 176 -9.89 -4.48 6.74
N GLY A 177 -10.91 -3.75 7.20
CA GLY A 177 -12.02 -3.32 6.34
C GLY A 177 -11.65 -2.18 5.37
N CYS A 178 -10.76 -1.28 5.79
CA CYS A 178 -10.38 -0.11 4.98
C CYS A 178 -9.42 -0.49 3.83
N ARG A 179 -8.62 -1.55 3.99
CA ARG A 179 -7.64 -1.97 2.97
C ARG A 179 -8.26 -2.68 1.77
N ILE A 180 -9.36 -3.41 1.97
CA ILE A 180 -10.12 -4.07 0.90
C ILE A 180 -10.87 -3.02 0.07
N GLN A 181 -11.60 -2.09 0.72
CA GLN A 181 -12.30 -1.02 0.00
C GLN A 181 -11.37 -0.07 -0.75
N VAL A 182 -10.16 0.21 -0.23
CA VAL A 182 -9.19 1.06 -0.93
C VAL A 182 -8.61 0.36 -2.17
N GLN A 183 -8.42 -0.97 -2.14
CA GLN A 183 -7.99 -1.69 -3.35
C GLN A 183 -9.07 -1.85 -4.39
N GLU A 184 -10.31 -2.07 -3.97
CA GLU A 184 -11.44 -2.19 -4.89
C GLU A 184 -11.73 -0.86 -5.60
N LYS A 185 -11.63 0.28 -4.88
CA LYS A 185 -11.73 1.62 -5.49
C LYS A 185 -10.59 1.91 -6.46
N LYS A 186 -9.35 1.51 -6.15
CA LYS A 186 -8.21 1.68 -7.07
C LYS A 186 -8.36 0.84 -8.33
N ASN A 187 -8.86 -0.39 -8.20
CA ASN A 187 -9.12 -1.26 -9.35
C ASN A 187 -10.23 -0.69 -10.25
N ASN A 188 -11.32 -0.15 -9.67
CA ASN A 188 -12.39 0.51 -10.44
C ASN A 188 -11.95 1.80 -11.15
N ILE A 189 -11.07 2.59 -10.52
CA ILE A 189 -10.52 3.80 -11.17
C ILE A 189 -9.62 3.41 -12.34
N MET A 190 -8.81 2.36 -12.19
CA MET A 190 -7.93 1.88 -13.26
C MET A 190 -8.71 1.28 -14.44
N THR A 191 -9.81 0.56 -14.18
CA THR A 191 -10.69 0.07 -15.27
C THR A 191 -11.42 1.20 -15.97
N MET A 192 -11.92 2.21 -15.25
CA MET A 192 -12.56 3.37 -15.89
C MET A 192 -11.59 4.20 -16.75
N LEU A 193 -10.34 4.38 -16.30
CA LEU A 193 -9.32 5.06 -17.10
C LEU A 193 -8.95 4.25 -18.35
N ALA A 194 -8.92 2.91 -18.27
CA ALA A 194 -8.67 2.05 -19.42
C ALA A 194 -9.81 2.13 -20.44
N THR A 195 -11.08 2.08 -20.01
CA THR A 195 -12.24 2.24 -20.89
C THR A 195 -12.28 3.63 -21.51
N CYS A 196 -11.97 4.68 -20.75
CA CYS A 196 -11.92 6.06 -21.26
C CYS A 196 -10.79 6.26 -22.29
N LEU A 197 -9.62 5.62 -22.09
CA LEU A 197 -8.52 5.64 -23.06
C LEU A 197 -8.83 4.81 -24.31
N ALA A 198 -9.60 3.72 -24.19
CA ALA A 198 -10.08 2.94 -25.33
C ALA A 198 -11.10 3.75 -26.15
N GLN A 199 -12.08 4.37 -25.50
CA GLN A 199 -13.06 5.25 -26.16
C GLN A 199 -12.36 6.42 -26.88
N ARG A 200 -11.31 6.99 -26.27
CA ARG A 200 -10.53 8.09 -26.86
C ARG A 200 -9.65 7.63 -28.02
N ARG A 201 -9.32 6.34 -28.12
CA ARG A 201 -8.60 5.77 -29.26
C ARG A 201 -9.56 5.52 -30.42
N GLU A 202 -10.73 4.95 -30.14
CA GLU A 202 -11.78 4.72 -31.14
C GLU A 202 -12.26 6.03 -31.80
N VAL A 203 -12.46 7.10 -31.02
CA VAL A 203 -12.78 8.43 -31.56
C VAL A 203 -11.62 9.05 -32.36
N ARG A 204 -10.37 8.65 -32.11
CA ARG A 204 -9.23 9.10 -32.93
C ARG A 204 -9.20 8.35 -34.27
N ASP A 205 -9.44 7.05 -34.24
CA ASP A 205 -9.46 6.21 -35.43
C ASP A 205 -10.63 6.62 -36.37
N GLU A 206 -11.81 7.00 -35.86
CA GLU A 206 -12.91 7.56 -36.66
C GLU A 206 -12.57 8.91 -37.34
N VAL A 207 -11.77 9.76 -36.69
CA VAL A 207 -11.35 11.06 -37.24
C VAL A 207 -10.30 10.89 -38.34
N ASP A 208 -9.41 9.90 -38.21
CA ASP A 208 -8.40 9.57 -39.22
C ASP A 208 -9.05 8.91 -40.47
N ASP A 209 -10.09 8.08 -40.32
CA ASP A 209 -10.87 7.53 -41.44
C ASP A 209 -11.71 8.61 -42.18
N GLY A 210 -12.24 9.59 -41.44
CA GLY A 210 -12.95 10.74 -42.03
C GLY A 210 -12.04 11.67 -42.85
N LEU A 211 -10.77 11.80 -42.48
CA LEU A 211 -9.77 12.59 -43.23
C LEU A 211 -9.33 11.90 -44.54
N LEU A 212 -9.37 10.57 -44.61
CA LEU A 212 -9.12 9.81 -45.83
C LEU A 212 -10.33 9.86 -46.80
N GLY A 213 -11.55 9.99 -46.29
CA GLY A 213 -12.77 10.14 -47.11
C GLY A 213 -12.91 11.49 -47.84
N ILE A 214 -12.30 12.56 -47.33
CA ILE A 214 -12.40 13.92 -47.92
C ILE A 214 -11.42 14.09 -49.10
N GLN A 215 -10.39 13.25 -49.22
CA GLN A 215 -9.46 13.29 -50.36
C GLN A 215 -10.01 12.66 -51.65
N SER A 216 -11.13 11.93 -51.60
CA SER A 216 -11.74 11.29 -52.78
C SER A 216 -12.82 12.11 -53.51
N TYR A 217 -13.21 13.29 -53.01
CA TYR A 217 -14.21 14.16 -53.66
C TYR A 217 -13.60 15.46 -54.21
N ARG A 218 -12.42 15.35 -54.84
CA ARG A 218 -11.83 16.44 -55.63
C ARG A 218 -11.28 15.88 -56.94
N LEU A 219 -12.20 15.52 -57.83
CA LEU A 219 -12.04 15.45 -59.27
C LEU A 219 -13.16 16.29 -59.89
#